data_AF-A0AAV1X2N1-F1
#
_entry.id   AF-A0AAV1X2N1-F1
#
_cell.length_a   1.000
_cell.length_b   1.000
_cell.length_c   1.000
_cell.angle_alpha   90.00
_cell.angle_beta   90.00
_cell.angle_gamma   90.00
#
_symmetry.space_group_name_H-M   'P 1'
#
loop_
_entity.id
_entity.type
_entity.pdbx_description
1 polymer ?
#
loop_
_entity_poly.entity_id
_entity_poly.type
_entity_poly.pdbx_seq_one_letter_code
_entity_poly.pdbx_strand_id
1 'polypeptide(L)'
;MQAYAEVLEEEGIEIPAWFSFSCKDESNVVSGDSIIDCASIADSSTQVVAVGVNCTAPRFIHGLISSIKKVTSKPVVVYPNSGETYIAESSRWVKSSGVDEEDFVSHIGKWRDAGASIFGGCCRTTPNTIRAITQAICQKPL
;
A
#
# COMPACT_ATOMS: atom_id res chain seq x y z
N MET A 1 -4.03 6.25 -14.31
CA MET A 1 -4.67 6.72 -13.06
C MET A 1 -5.54 7.95 -13.30
N GLN A 2 -5.01 8.96 -13.99
CA GLN A 2 -5.73 10.21 -14.30
C GLN A 2 -7.18 10.01 -14.80
N ALA A 3 -7.40 9.11 -15.76
CA ALA A 3 -8.75 8.80 -16.24
C ALA A 3 -9.73 8.36 -15.14
N TYR A 4 -9.29 7.63 -14.11
CA TYR A 4 -10.17 7.24 -13.00
C TYR A 4 -10.48 8.41 -12.06
N ALA A 5 -9.53 9.33 -11.85
CA ALA A 5 -9.78 10.54 -11.08
C ALA A 5 -10.76 11.46 -11.80
N GLU A 6 -10.61 11.62 -13.12
CA GLU A 6 -11.49 12.40 -13.98
C GLU A 6 -12.91 11.82 -13.98
N VAL A 7 -13.08 10.50 -14.14
CA VAL A 7 -14.41 9.86 -14.10
C VAL A 7 -15.13 10.07 -12.76
N LEU A 8 -14.42 10.10 -11.62
CA LEU A 8 -15.05 10.37 -10.33
C LEU A 8 -15.67 11.77 -10.27
N GLU A 9 -15.03 12.75 -10.92
CA GLU A 9 -15.51 14.12 -10.99
C GLU A 9 -16.59 14.29 -12.06
N GLU A 10 -16.38 13.75 -13.26
CA GLU A 10 -17.30 13.85 -14.41
C GLU A 10 -18.65 13.20 -14.13
N GLU A 11 -18.67 12.02 -13.49
CA GLU A 11 -19.89 11.29 -13.17
C GLU A 11 -20.52 11.73 -11.83
N GLY A 12 -19.95 12.74 -11.16
CA GLY A 12 -20.47 13.27 -9.90
C GLY A 12 -20.55 12.21 -8.79
N ILE A 13 -19.56 11.31 -8.71
CA ILE A 13 -19.55 10.25 -7.71
C ILE A 13 -19.25 10.83 -6.33
N GLU A 14 -20.25 10.83 -5.46
CA GLU A 14 -20.12 11.34 -4.07
C GLU A 14 -19.60 10.28 -3.08
N ILE A 15 -19.49 9.02 -3.50
CA ILE A 15 -18.99 7.93 -2.65
C ILE A 15 -17.48 8.10 -2.46
N PRO A 16 -16.99 8.19 -1.20
CA PRO A 16 -15.56 8.30 -0.93
C PRO A 16 -14.77 7.12 -1.52
N ALA A 17 -13.69 7.44 -2.23
CA ALA A 17 -12.81 6.45 -2.84
C ALA A 17 -11.41 6.48 -2.20
N TRP A 18 -10.66 5.39 -2.32
CA TRP A 18 -9.21 5.44 -2.13
C TRP A 18 -8.52 4.89 -3.36
N PHE A 19 -7.31 5.38 -3.62
CA PHE A 19 -6.43 4.81 -4.63
C PHE A 19 -5.29 4.06 -3.97
N SER A 20 -5.05 2.84 -4.43
CA SER A 20 -3.95 2.01 -3.96
C SER A 20 -3.17 1.47 -5.15
N PHE A 21 -1.84 1.50 -5.03
CA PHE A 21 -0.94 1.15 -6.11
C PHE A 21 -0.14 -0.11 -5.79
N SER A 22 0.04 -0.97 -6.79
CA SER A 22 1.03 -2.03 -6.74
C SER A 22 2.36 -1.52 -7.28
N CYS A 23 3.42 -1.70 -6.51
CA CYS A 23 4.75 -1.20 -6.81
C CYS A 23 5.73 -2.35 -7.06
N LYS A 24 6.65 -2.13 -8.00
CA LYS A 24 7.72 -3.08 -8.32
C LYS A 24 8.99 -2.83 -7.49
N ASP A 25 9.16 -1.62 -6.98
CA ASP A 25 10.28 -1.17 -6.16
C ASP A 25 9.82 -0.05 -5.19
N GLU A 26 10.75 0.64 -4.53
CA GLU A 26 10.46 1.70 -3.53
C GLU A 26 9.97 3.03 -4.11
N SER A 27 9.92 3.15 -5.43
CA SER A 27 9.67 4.43 -6.13
C SER A 27 8.68 4.32 -7.29
N ASN A 28 8.53 3.14 -7.90
CA ASN A 28 7.77 2.97 -9.14
C ASN A 28 6.60 2.00 -8.98
N VAL A 29 5.47 2.37 -9.56
CA VAL A 29 4.34 1.45 -9.76
C VAL A 29 4.67 0.41 -10.82
N VAL A 30 3.91 -0.69 -10.86
CA VAL A 30 4.14 -1.77 -11.83
C VAL A 30 4.03 -1.33 -13.29
N SER A 31 3.23 -0.30 -13.60
CA SER A 31 3.15 0.31 -14.94
C SER A 31 4.40 1.08 -15.34
N GLY A 32 5.28 1.39 -14.38
CA GLY A 32 6.51 2.16 -14.60
C GLY A 32 6.44 3.61 -14.15
N ASP A 33 5.25 4.13 -13.84
CA ASP A 33 5.10 5.51 -13.35
C ASP A 33 5.71 5.67 -11.95
N SER A 34 6.06 6.91 -11.60
CA SER A 34 6.50 7.27 -10.25
C SER A 34 5.33 7.19 -9.27
N ILE A 35 5.56 6.61 -8.08
CA ILE A 35 4.55 6.60 -7.01
C ILE A 35 4.21 8.02 -6.53
N ILE A 36 5.17 8.95 -6.60
CA ILE A 36 4.97 10.34 -6.19
C ILE A 36 4.00 11.03 -7.15
N ASP A 37 4.16 10.81 -8.46
CA ASP A 37 3.29 11.42 -9.46
C ASP A 37 1.88 10.82 -9.36
N CYS A 38 1.80 9.49 -9.23
CA CYS A 38 0.55 8.78 -9.00
C CYS A 38 -0.19 9.27 -7.75
N ALA A 39 0.52 9.45 -6.63
CA ALA A 39 -0.04 9.95 -5.39
C ALA A 39 -0.46 11.42 -5.48
N SER A 40 0.27 12.25 -6.23
CA SER A 40 -0.08 13.65 -6.45
C SER A 40 -1.39 13.80 -7.26
N ILE A 41 -1.58 12.96 -8.28
CA ILE A 41 -2.84 12.90 -9.05
C ILE A 41 -3.99 12.41 -8.15
N ALA A 42 -3.73 11.44 -7.28
CA ALA A 42 -4.74 10.98 -6.31
C ALA A 42 -5.06 12.05 -5.25
N ASP A 43 -4.08 12.90 -4.88
CA ASP A 43 -4.28 13.98 -3.93
C ASP A 43 -5.16 15.11 -4.48
N SER A 44 -5.04 15.41 -5.78
CA SER A 44 -5.79 16.51 -6.40
C SER A 44 -7.30 16.27 -6.46
N SER A 45 -7.76 15.01 -6.45
CA SER A 45 -9.20 14.68 -6.45
C SER A 45 -9.78 14.71 -5.03
N THR A 46 -10.86 15.48 -4.85
CA THR A 46 -11.52 15.61 -3.54
C THR A 46 -12.30 14.35 -3.11
N GLN A 47 -12.76 13.55 -4.07
CA GLN A 47 -13.45 12.29 -3.87
C GLN A 47 -12.52 11.20 -3.33
N VAL A 48 -11.22 11.31 -3.61
CA VAL A 48 -10.20 10.40 -3.10
C VAL A 48 -9.87 10.80 -1.66
N VAL A 49 -10.27 9.99 -0.70
CA VAL A 49 -10.09 10.26 0.74
C VAL A 49 -8.87 9.57 1.35
N ALA A 50 -8.23 8.63 0.63
CA ALA A 50 -7.00 7.97 1.05
C ALA A 50 -6.17 7.51 -0.16
N VAL A 51 -4.85 7.40 0.03
CA VAL A 51 -3.89 7.00 -1.01
C VAL A 51 -2.92 5.98 -0.44
N GLY A 52 -2.50 4.97 -1.19
CA GLY A 52 -1.64 3.95 -0.59
C GLY A 52 -1.10 2.89 -1.52
N VAL A 53 -0.70 1.77 -0.91
CA VAL A 53 -0.02 0.67 -1.60
C VAL A 53 -0.59 -0.69 -1.22
N ASN A 54 -0.69 -1.56 -2.21
CA ASN A 54 -1.16 -2.93 -2.04
C ASN A 54 -0.42 -3.92 -2.91
N CYS A 55 -0.53 -5.20 -2.55
CA CYS A 55 0.04 -6.32 -3.31
C CYS A 55 1.55 -6.15 -3.62
N THR A 56 2.22 -5.33 -2.82
CA THR A 56 3.63 -4.98 -2.94
C THR A 56 4.39 -5.72 -1.85
N ALA A 57 5.64 -6.10 -2.14
CA ALA A 57 6.47 -6.77 -1.16
C ALA A 57 6.71 -5.87 0.08
N PRO A 58 6.57 -6.39 1.31
CA PRO A 58 6.73 -5.62 2.56
C PRO A 58 8.01 -4.79 2.64
N ARG A 59 9.12 -5.31 2.10
CA ARG A 59 10.43 -4.63 2.07
C ARG A 59 10.37 -3.22 1.47
N PHE A 60 9.49 -2.97 0.50
CA PHE A 60 9.41 -1.66 -0.17
C PHE A 60 8.45 -0.68 0.51
N ILE A 61 7.57 -1.18 1.38
CA ILE A 61 6.43 -0.42 1.91
C ILE A 61 6.87 0.81 2.69
N HIS A 62 7.93 0.73 3.49
CA HIS A 62 8.37 1.87 4.30
C HIS A 62 8.84 3.06 3.44
N GLY A 63 9.61 2.79 2.38
CA GLY A 63 10.04 3.80 1.41
C GLY A 63 8.86 4.40 0.65
N LEU A 64 7.90 3.56 0.26
CA LEU A 64 6.68 3.98 -0.45
C LEU A 64 5.78 4.87 0.42
N ILE A 65 5.56 4.54 1.70
CA ILE A 65 4.82 5.40 2.64
C ILE A 65 5.50 6.76 2.72
N SER A 66 6.82 6.78 2.89
CA SER A 66 7.61 8.01 3.01
C SER A 66 7.52 8.87 1.74
N SER A 67 7.47 8.25 0.55
CA SER A 67 7.30 8.94 -0.72
C SER A 67 5.89 9.51 -0.89
N ILE A 68 4.85 8.74 -0.57
CA ILE A 68 3.46 9.20 -0.64
C ILE A 68 3.22 10.38 0.32
N LYS A 69 3.70 10.29 1.56
CA LYS A 69 3.52 11.35 2.57
C LYS A 69 4.18 12.69 2.20
N LYS A 70 5.10 12.74 1.23
CA LYS A 70 5.67 14.01 0.73
C LYS A 70 4.67 14.84 -0.07
N VAL A 71 3.65 14.21 -0.65
CA VAL A 71 2.73 14.88 -1.59
C VAL A 71 1.27 14.86 -1.15
N THR A 72 0.92 14.12 -0.09
CA THR A 72 -0.45 14.10 0.43
C THR A 72 -0.54 14.11 1.96
N SER A 73 -1.50 14.87 2.47
CA SER A 73 -1.92 14.84 3.88
C SER A 73 -2.96 13.75 4.15
N LYS A 74 -3.56 13.14 3.12
CA LYS A 74 -4.59 12.11 3.24
C LYS A 74 -4.04 10.87 3.98
N PRO A 75 -4.92 10.10 4.67
CA PRO A 75 -4.55 8.82 5.26
C PRO A 75 -3.87 7.89 4.26
N VAL A 76 -2.77 7.24 4.70
CA VAL A 76 -2.05 6.27 3.89
C VAL A 76 -2.53 4.85 4.18
N VAL A 77 -2.99 4.14 3.15
CA VAL A 77 -3.48 2.76 3.21
C VAL A 77 -2.40 1.76 2.77
N VAL A 78 -2.22 0.69 3.54
CA VAL A 78 -1.14 -0.29 3.34
C VAL A 78 -1.67 -1.70 3.54
N TYR A 79 -1.67 -2.49 2.47
CA TYR A 79 -2.04 -3.92 2.53
C TYR A 79 -1.15 -4.74 1.59
N PRO A 80 0.08 -5.08 2.03
CA PRO A 80 1.07 -5.76 1.20
C PRO A 80 0.72 -7.24 0.97
N ASN A 81 1.47 -7.90 0.08
CA ASN A 81 1.51 -9.36 0.07
C ASN A 81 2.35 -9.88 1.26
N SER A 82 2.35 -11.19 1.54
CA SER A 82 3.14 -11.76 2.65
C SER A 82 4.66 -11.77 2.43
N GLY A 83 5.16 -11.33 1.26
CA GLY A 83 6.58 -11.17 0.97
C GLY A 83 7.15 -12.16 -0.03
N GLU A 84 6.42 -13.21 -0.39
CA GLU A 84 6.78 -14.07 -1.51
C GLU A 84 6.81 -13.29 -2.84
N THR A 85 7.60 -13.78 -3.79
CA THR A 85 7.64 -13.24 -5.15
C THR A 85 6.79 -14.09 -6.07
N TYR A 86 5.91 -13.44 -6.84
CA TYR A 86 5.15 -14.11 -7.88
C TYR A 86 5.96 -14.17 -9.17
N ILE A 87 6.16 -15.38 -9.70
CA ILE A 87 6.79 -15.64 -10.99
C ILE A 87 5.68 -15.90 -12.00
N ALA A 88 5.47 -14.97 -12.94
CA ALA A 88 4.38 -15.02 -13.90
C ALA A 88 4.54 -16.19 -14.89
N GLU A 89 5.76 -16.47 -15.34
CA GLU A 89 6.10 -17.51 -16.32
C GLU A 89 5.71 -18.91 -15.83
N SER A 90 5.81 -19.14 -14.52
CA SER A 90 5.45 -20.41 -13.89
C SER A 90 4.14 -20.34 -13.12
N SER A 91 3.50 -19.17 -13.05
CA SER A 91 2.30 -18.89 -12.23
C SER A 91 2.44 -19.37 -10.78
N ARG A 92 3.62 -19.17 -10.18
CA ARG A 92 3.96 -19.66 -8.85
C ARG A 92 4.48 -18.57 -7.95
N TRP A 93 4.12 -18.70 -6.67
CA TRP A 93 4.75 -17.95 -5.59
C TRP A 93 6.00 -18.71 -5.13
N VAL A 94 7.13 -18.02 -5.10
CA VAL A 94 8.38 -18.53 -4.56
C VAL A 94 8.79 -17.69 -3.35
N LYS A 95 9.42 -18.34 -2.37
CA LYS A 95 10.07 -17.62 -1.28
C LYS A 95 11.10 -16.65 -1.88
N SER A 96 11.12 -15.41 -1.41
CA SER A 96 12.16 -14.48 -1.80
C SER A 96 13.50 -14.94 -1.23
N SER A 97 14.46 -15.24 -2.10
CA SER A 97 15.81 -15.63 -1.69
C SER A 97 16.51 -14.47 -0.98
N GLY A 98 17.04 -14.70 0.23
CA GLY A 98 17.97 -13.79 0.91
C GLY A 98 17.35 -12.72 1.82
N VAL A 99 16.06 -12.81 2.13
CA VAL A 99 15.41 -11.98 3.15
C VAL A 99 14.74 -12.94 4.14
N ASP A 100 15.15 -12.91 5.41
CA ASP A 100 14.41 -13.60 6.46
C ASP A 100 12.96 -13.12 6.40
N GLU A 101 12.03 -14.05 6.18
CA GLU A 101 10.59 -13.81 6.15
C GLU A 101 10.10 -13.47 7.56
N GLU A 102 10.63 -12.40 8.16
CA GLU A 102 9.94 -11.77 9.27
C GLU A 102 8.56 -11.36 8.77
N ASP A 103 7.53 -11.96 9.38
CA ASP A 103 6.13 -11.58 9.15
C ASP A 103 6.05 -10.06 9.22
N PHE A 104 5.55 -9.43 8.16
CA PHE A 104 5.54 -7.99 8.04
C PHE A 104 4.77 -7.29 9.16
N VAL A 105 3.99 -8.06 9.95
CA VAL A 105 3.43 -7.62 11.22
C VAL A 105 4.45 -6.90 12.12
N SER A 106 5.71 -7.35 12.17
CA SER A 106 6.77 -6.67 12.95
C SER A 106 7.04 -5.23 12.48
N HIS A 107 6.75 -4.93 11.21
CA HIS A 107 6.95 -3.62 10.59
C HIS A 107 5.77 -2.65 10.77
N ILE A 108 4.60 -3.13 11.24
CA ILE A 108 3.39 -2.30 11.38
C ILE A 108 3.64 -1.05 12.21
N GLY A 109 4.35 -1.18 13.34
CA GLY A 109 4.72 -0.04 14.18
C GLY A 109 5.56 0.99 13.42
N LYS A 110 6.58 0.54 12.67
CA LYS A 110 7.44 1.41 11.86
C LYS A 110 6.67 2.10 10.72
N TRP A 111 5.72 1.40 10.10
CA TRP A 111 4.88 1.97 9.04
C TRP A 111 3.89 3.00 9.57
N ARG A 112 3.30 2.75 10.74
CA ARG A 112 2.48 3.75 11.44
C ARG A 112 3.29 5.01 11.74
N ASP A 113 4.47 4.84 12.33
CA ASP A 113 5.33 5.96 12.70
C ASP A 113 5.82 6.74 11.45
N ALA A 114 5.84 6.12 10.27
CA ALA A 114 6.10 6.76 8.98
C ALA A 114 4.87 7.47 8.36
N GLY A 115 3.68 7.31 8.94
CA GLY A 115 2.45 8.00 8.51
C GLY A 115 1.38 7.11 7.86
N ALA A 116 1.51 5.78 7.90
CA ALA A 116 0.42 4.88 7.52
C ALA A 116 -0.68 4.85 8.60
N SER A 117 -1.93 4.80 8.17
CA SER A 117 -3.10 4.89 9.07
C SER A 117 -4.09 3.74 8.88
N ILE A 118 -4.09 3.08 7.72
CA ILE A 118 -5.00 1.98 7.40
C ILE A 118 -4.15 0.78 7.00
N PHE A 119 -4.38 -0.37 7.65
CA PHE A 119 -3.56 -1.56 7.49
C PHE A 119 -4.40 -2.77 7.09
N GLY A 120 -3.82 -3.66 6.29
CA GLY A 120 -4.44 -4.92 5.91
C GLY A 120 -3.44 -5.91 5.32
N GLY A 121 -3.96 -6.90 4.60
CA GLY A 121 -3.18 -7.88 3.87
C GLY A 121 -3.78 -8.14 2.50
N CYS A 122 -2.92 -8.45 1.52
CA CYS A 122 -3.30 -8.80 0.15
C CYS A 122 -2.98 -10.27 -0.11
N CYS A 123 -2.33 -10.59 -1.23
CA CYS A 123 -2.00 -11.95 -1.61
C CYS A 123 -1.27 -12.69 -0.49
N ARG A 124 -1.69 -13.93 -0.25
CA ARG A 124 -1.04 -14.89 0.65
C ARG A 124 -1.06 -14.52 2.13
N THR A 125 -1.72 -13.42 2.49
CA THR A 125 -2.11 -13.12 3.88
C THR A 125 -3.31 -13.95 4.31
N THR A 126 -3.51 -14.08 5.63
CA THR A 126 -4.57 -14.92 6.20
C THR A 126 -5.31 -14.19 7.33
N PRO A 127 -6.45 -14.72 7.82
CA PRO A 127 -7.08 -14.19 9.03
C PRO A 127 -6.15 -14.14 10.26
N ASN A 128 -5.14 -15.03 10.34
CA ASN A 128 -4.11 -14.96 11.39
C ASN A 128 -3.26 -13.68 11.24
N THR A 129 -2.88 -13.34 10.01
CA THR A 129 -2.15 -12.09 9.71
C THR A 129 -2.94 -10.87 10.16
N ILE A 130 -4.24 -10.81 9.87
CA ILE A 130 -5.10 -9.69 10.28
C ILE A 130 -5.21 -9.58 11.80
N ARG A 131 -5.33 -10.70 12.52
CA ARG A 131 -5.29 -10.70 14.00
C ARG A 131 -3.97 -10.15 14.53
N ALA A 132 -2.86 -10.56 13.94
CA ALA A 132 -1.52 -10.13 14.34
C ALA A 132 -1.30 -8.63 14.06
N ILE A 133 -1.77 -8.12 12.90
CA ILE A 133 -1.80 -6.67 12.60
C ILE A 133 -2.61 -5.92 13.67
N THR A 134 -3.81 -6.41 13.98
CA THR A 134 -4.69 -5.79 14.99
C THR A 134 -3.98 -5.70 16.35
N GLN A 135 -3.33 -6.78 16.79
CA GLN A 135 -2.54 -6.80 18.02
C GLN A 135 -1.39 -5.79 17.98
N ALA A 136 -0.65 -5.72 16.87
CA ALA A 136 0.46 -4.78 16.71
C ALA A 136 0.01 -3.30 16.75
N ILE A 137 -1.18 -3.00 16.22
CA ILE A 137 -1.77 -1.65 16.28
C ILE A 137 -2.22 -1.33 17.71
N CYS A 138 -2.95 -2.23 18.38
CA CYS A 138 -3.51 -1.98 19.72
C CYS A 138 -2.46 -1.84 20.83
N GLN A 139 -1.22 -2.31 20.63
CA GLN A 139 -0.15 -2.18 21.62
C GLN A 139 0.36 -0.74 21.82
N LYS A 140 -0.02 0.21 20.96
CA LYS A 140 0.25 1.65 21.12
C LYS A 140 -0.99 2.43 20.62
N PRO A 141 -1.74 3.15 21.48
CA PRO A 141 -2.89 3.94 21.04
C PRO A 141 -2.48 5.03 20.05
N LEU A 142 -3.41 5.37 19.14
CA LEU A 142 -3.31 6.45 18.16
C LEU A 142 -3.06 7.81 18.83
#